data_AF-A0A2V5IXC9-F1
#
_entry.id   AF-A0A2V5IXC9-F1
#
_cell.length_a   1.000
_cell.length_b   1.000
_cell.length_c   1.000
_cell.angle_alpha   90.00
_cell.angle_beta   90.00
_cell.angle_gamma   90.00
#
_symmetry.space_group_name_H-M   'P 1'
#
loop_
_entity.id
_entity.type
_entity.pdbx_description
1 polymer ?
#
loop_
_entity_poly.entity_id
_entity_poly.type
_entity_poly.pdbx_seq_one_letter_code
_entity_poly.pdbx_strand_id
1 'polypeptide(L)'
;TTQRAITAIPEFLRKTGYRDPANGLDCPFQLGYNTQAAFFDFVGQDPVLNAQFNNLMSIYHQGRASWMDPGFYPVEERLLADTTTDIADKILLVDVGGGKGHDLAEFRAKWPNTPGRLILQDQPAVLAEVVGSQLHESIECMPHDFFTEQPCKGARAYFLHSVLHDWPDAMCQKILAPLRAAMTPGYSRLLINENVIPDRGAQWQATGLDFVMLADFAGAERTESQWTRLLHAAGFRILRIWAADRWSESLIECEVAVGEATESF
;
A
#
# COMPACT_ATOMS: atom_id res chain seq x y z
N THR A 1 16.41 7.34 10.46
CA THR A 1 16.38 5.89 10.72
C THR A 1 16.95 5.03 9.60
N THR A 2 17.29 5.59 8.44
CA THR A 2 17.64 4.79 7.24
C THR A 2 19.12 4.86 6.89
N GLN A 3 19.85 5.87 7.40
CA GLN A 3 21.22 6.18 7.00
C GLN A 3 22.18 5.00 7.10
N ARG A 4 22.13 4.21 8.18
CA ARG A 4 23.06 3.09 8.37
C ARG A 4 22.82 1.98 7.34
N ALA A 5 21.56 1.69 7.03
CA ALA A 5 21.18 0.72 6.01
C ALA A 5 21.68 1.16 4.63
N ILE A 6 21.45 2.43 4.27
CA ILE A 6 21.92 3.01 2.99
C ILE A 6 23.44 2.90 2.86
N THR A 7 24.19 3.25 3.91
CA THR A 7 25.66 3.15 3.88
C THR A 7 26.19 1.71 3.80
N ALA A 8 25.37 0.73 4.17
CA ALA A 8 25.71 -0.69 4.12
C ALA A 8 25.49 -1.34 2.74
N ILE A 9 24.75 -0.68 1.83
CA ILE A 9 24.45 -1.20 0.48
C ILE A 9 25.71 -1.69 -0.27
N PRO A 10 26.81 -0.93 -0.36
CA PRO A 10 27.97 -1.37 -1.15
C PRO A 10 28.64 -2.63 -0.60
N GLU A 11 28.64 -2.80 0.73
CA GLU A 11 29.18 -4.00 1.37
C GLU A 11 28.23 -5.19 1.18
N PHE A 12 26.93 -4.98 1.38
CA PHE A 12 25.91 -6.01 1.19
C PHE A 12 25.95 -6.56 -0.24
N LEU A 13 25.90 -5.69 -1.25
CA LEU A 13 25.94 -6.10 -2.66
C LEU A 13 27.24 -6.85 -2.99
N ARG A 14 28.39 -6.46 -2.43
CA ARG A 14 29.65 -7.20 -2.65
C ARG A 14 29.57 -8.62 -2.08
N LYS A 15 28.95 -8.81 -0.91
CA LYS A 15 28.76 -10.13 -0.29
C LYS A 15 27.78 -11.00 -1.05
N THR A 16 26.73 -10.42 -1.64
CA THR A 16 25.70 -11.18 -2.37
C THR A 16 26.03 -11.44 -3.83
N GLY A 17 27.15 -10.91 -4.34
CA GLY A 17 27.52 -10.99 -5.75
C GLY A 17 26.68 -10.07 -6.62
N TYR A 18 26.34 -8.89 -6.11
CA TYR A 18 25.52 -7.85 -6.75
C TYR A 18 24.11 -8.32 -7.10
N ARG A 19 23.54 -9.19 -6.26
CA ARG A 19 22.14 -9.60 -6.34
C ARG A 19 21.31 -8.74 -5.40
N ASP A 20 20.11 -8.42 -5.84
CA ASP A 20 19.11 -7.74 -5.02
C ASP A 20 18.73 -8.60 -3.80
N PRO A 21 18.42 -7.98 -2.66
CA PRO A 21 17.94 -8.69 -1.49
C PRO A 21 16.59 -9.35 -1.78
N ALA A 22 16.42 -10.58 -1.33
CA ALA A 22 15.23 -11.39 -1.65
C ALA A 22 14.11 -11.26 -0.61
N ASN A 23 14.40 -10.78 0.60
CA ASN A 23 13.43 -10.59 1.67
C ASN A 23 13.96 -9.59 2.72
N GLY A 24 13.06 -8.96 3.48
CA GLY A 24 13.40 -7.92 4.47
C GLY A 24 14.11 -8.40 5.74
N LEU A 25 14.44 -9.70 5.87
CA LEU A 25 15.29 -10.23 6.95
C LEU A 25 16.75 -10.41 6.51
N ASP A 26 17.05 -10.25 5.22
CA ASP A 26 18.41 -10.32 4.66
C ASP A 26 18.61 -9.22 3.61
N CYS A 27 18.73 -7.98 4.11
CA CYS A 27 18.98 -6.79 3.32
C CYS A 27 20.02 -5.87 3.98
N PRO A 28 20.41 -4.74 3.35
CA PRO A 28 21.39 -3.81 3.92
C PRO A 28 21.04 -3.31 5.34
N PHE A 29 19.76 -3.30 5.72
CA PHE A 29 19.31 -2.95 7.06
C PHE A 29 19.97 -3.78 8.15
N GLN A 30 19.93 -5.11 8.05
CA GLN A 30 20.49 -5.99 9.08
C GLN A 30 22.00 -5.76 9.24
N LEU A 31 22.71 -5.54 8.13
CA LEU A 31 24.13 -5.23 8.14
C LEU A 31 24.42 -3.87 8.78
N GLY A 32 23.67 -2.83 8.42
CA GLY A 32 23.89 -1.47 8.90
C GLY A 32 23.50 -1.25 10.37
N TYR A 33 22.43 -1.90 10.82
CA TYR A 33 21.94 -1.80 12.20
C TYR A 33 22.45 -2.91 13.12
N ASN A 34 23.17 -3.90 12.57
CA ASN A 34 23.65 -5.08 13.30
C ASN A 34 22.53 -5.77 14.08
N THR A 35 21.45 -6.10 13.36
CA THR A 35 20.22 -6.70 13.90
C THR A 35 19.80 -7.90 13.06
N GLN A 36 19.00 -8.79 13.65
CA GLN A 36 18.32 -9.89 12.95
C GLN A 36 16.83 -9.61 12.73
N ALA A 37 16.30 -8.53 13.31
CA ALA A 37 14.90 -8.16 13.18
C ALA A 37 14.62 -7.55 11.80
N ALA A 38 13.37 -7.69 11.32
CA ALA A 38 12.85 -6.89 10.22
C ALA A 38 12.74 -5.41 10.64
N PHE A 39 12.63 -4.51 9.66
CA PHE A 39 12.54 -3.07 9.92
C PHE A 39 11.42 -2.71 10.92
N PHE A 40 10.19 -3.17 10.67
CA PHE A 40 9.05 -2.83 11.51
C PHE A 40 9.17 -3.39 12.93
N ASP A 41 9.68 -4.62 13.08
CA ASP A 41 9.95 -5.21 14.39
C ASP A 41 11.03 -4.43 15.15
N PHE A 42 12.07 -3.98 14.46
CA PHE A 42 13.14 -3.18 15.04
C PHE A 42 12.62 -1.80 15.49
N VAL A 43 11.83 -1.14 14.66
CA VAL A 43 11.20 0.15 15.00
C VAL A 43 10.22 0.00 16.16
N GLY A 44 9.43 -1.08 16.19
CA GLY A 44 8.46 -1.37 17.25
C GLY A 44 9.08 -1.66 18.63
N GLN A 45 10.36 -2.03 18.70
CA GLN A 45 11.06 -2.26 19.97
C GLN A 45 11.40 -0.97 20.73
N ASP A 46 11.47 0.17 20.05
CA ASP A 46 11.76 1.47 20.65
C ASP A 46 10.55 2.40 20.49
N PRO A 47 9.83 2.71 21.58
CA PRO A 47 8.65 3.58 21.53
C PRO A 47 8.93 4.98 20.96
N VAL A 48 10.13 5.52 21.18
CA VAL A 48 10.51 6.84 20.65
C VAL A 48 10.71 6.75 19.14
N LEU A 49 11.38 5.69 18.68
CA LEU A 49 11.62 5.45 17.26
C LEU A 49 10.34 5.19 16.49
N ASN A 50 9.46 4.37 17.07
CA ASN A 50 8.13 4.09 16.53
C ASN A 50 7.30 5.38 16.42
N ALA A 51 7.28 6.21 17.46
CA ALA A 51 6.57 7.50 17.41
C ALA A 51 7.14 8.43 16.32
N GLN A 52 8.46 8.49 16.16
CA GLN A 52 9.11 9.28 15.10
C GLN A 52 8.77 8.77 13.70
N PHE A 53 8.77 7.44 13.50
CA PHE A 53 8.37 6.82 12.24
C PHE A 53 6.91 7.14 11.91
N ASN A 54 6.00 6.96 12.87
CA ASN A 54 4.58 7.25 12.70
C ASN A 54 4.31 8.74 12.38
N ASN A 55 5.07 9.65 13.00
CA ASN A 55 4.99 11.08 12.69
C ASN A 55 5.52 11.42 11.28
N LEU A 56 6.56 10.71 10.82
CA LEU A 56 7.05 10.89 9.45
C LEU A 56 5.98 10.46 8.44
N MET A 57 5.35 9.31 8.66
CA MET A 57 4.28 8.81 7.79
C MET A 57 3.07 9.75 7.74
N SER A 58 2.70 10.36 8.88
CA SER A 58 1.58 11.33 8.91
C SER A 58 1.85 12.63 8.15
N ILE A 59 3.12 13.04 8.02
CA ILE A 59 3.52 14.26 7.31
C ILE A 59 3.85 13.97 5.84
N TYR A 60 4.27 12.76 5.51
CA TYR A 60 4.68 12.39 4.14
C TYR A 60 3.58 12.69 3.11
N HIS A 61 2.33 12.40 3.46
CA HIS A 61 1.16 12.70 2.62
C HIS A 61 0.74 14.18 2.65
N GLN A 62 1.09 14.94 3.70
CA GLN A 62 0.63 16.32 3.86
C GLN A 62 1.17 17.24 2.75
N GLY A 63 0.25 17.94 2.09
CA GLY A 63 0.57 18.86 1.00
C GLY A 63 0.64 18.23 -0.38
N ARG A 64 0.38 16.93 -0.51
CA ARG A 64 0.14 16.25 -1.79
C ARG A 64 -1.35 16.16 -2.09
N ALA A 65 -1.69 16.01 -3.37
CA ALA A 65 -3.06 15.73 -3.75
C ALA A 65 -3.47 14.36 -3.22
N SER A 66 -4.62 14.29 -2.60
CA SER A 66 -5.18 13.06 -2.08
C SER A 66 -5.98 12.38 -3.20
N TRP A 67 -5.89 11.05 -3.32
CA TRP A 67 -6.53 10.31 -4.42
C TRP A 67 -8.03 10.61 -4.54
N MET A 68 -8.68 10.90 -3.41
CA MET A 68 -10.10 11.21 -3.27
C MET A 68 -10.45 12.69 -3.45
N ASP A 69 -9.52 13.53 -3.90
CA ASP A 69 -9.80 14.93 -4.26
C ASP A 69 -10.64 15.04 -5.53
N PRO A 70 -11.57 16.02 -5.61
CA PRO A 70 -12.27 16.32 -6.84
C PRO A 70 -11.29 16.60 -7.99
N GLY A 71 -11.40 15.82 -9.07
CA GLY A 71 -10.54 15.93 -10.25
C GLY A 71 -9.32 14.99 -10.27
N PHE A 72 -9.05 14.26 -9.19
CA PHE A 72 -8.03 13.21 -9.19
C PHE A 72 -8.67 11.85 -9.52
N TYR A 73 -9.36 11.20 -8.59
CA TYR A 73 -10.13 9.99 -8.83
C TYR A 73 -11.63 10.29 -8.73
N PRO A 74 -12.46 9.93 -9.72
CA PRO A 74 -13.89 10.23 -9.70
C PRO A 74 -14.63 9.27 -8.75
N VAL A 75 -14.55 9.56 -7.45
CA VAL A 75 -15.13 8.76 -6.35
C VAL A 75 -16.62 8.51 -6.57
N GLU A 76 -17.40 9.53 -6.93
CA GLU A 76 -18.84 9.37 -7.17
C GLU A 76 -19.11 8.35 -8.27
N GLU A 77 -18.45 8.48 -9.41
CA GLU A 77 -18.68 7.61 -10.57
C GLU A 77 -18.14 6.19 -10.37
N ARG A 78 -16.97 6.07 -9.74
CA ARG A 78 -16.23 4.80 -9.68
C ARG A 78 -16.51 4.00 -8.42
N LEU A 79 -16.79 4.65 -7.30
CA LEU A 79 -17.10 3.97 -6.04
C LEU A 79 -18.58 4.01 -5.71
N LEU A 80 -19.30 5.07 -6.09
CA LEU A 80 -20.67 5.30 -5.62
C LEU A 80 -21.78 5.12 -6.69
N ALA A 81 -21.50 5.20 -7.99
CA ALA A 81 -22.56 5.29 -9.01
C ALA A 81 -23.34 3.97 -9.23
N ASP A 82 -22.68 2.82 -9.11
CA ASP A 82 -23.34 1.50 -9.24
C ASP A 82 -24.05 1.07 -7.94
N THR A 83 -24.23 1.98 -6.97
CA THR A 83 -24.93 1.70 -5.71
C THR A 83 -26.44 1.72 -5.90
N THR A 84 -26.92 0.82 -6.76
CA THR A 84 -28.34 0.48 -6.87
C THR A 84 -28.78 -0.17 -5.55
N THR A 85 -29.24 0.70 -4.65
CA THR A 85 -30.17 0.47 -3.54
C THR A 85 -29.75 -0.30 -2.28
N ASP A 86 -28.52 -0.83 -2.14
CA ASP A 86 -28.16 -1.47 -0.85
C ASP A 86 -26.64 -1.56 -0.55
N ILE A 87 -25.94 -0.43 -0.53
CA ILE A 87 -24.53 -0.38 -0.03
C ILE A 87 -24.45 -0.01 1.45
N ALA A 88 -25.55 0.47 2.07
CA ALA A 88 -25.54 0.93 3.46
C ALA A 88 -25.04 -0.17 4.42
N ASP A 89 -25.44 -1.42 4.17
CA ASP A 89 -25.01 -2.58 4.96
C ASP A 89 -23.76 -3.29 4.40
N LYS A 90 -23.23 -2.83 3.26
CA LYS A 90 -22.06 -3.41 2.60
C LYS A 90 -20.78 -2.64 2.95
N ILE A 91 -19.65 -3.27 2.66
CA ILE A 91 -18.33 -2.68 2.88
C ILE A 91 -17.96 -1.83 1.67
N LEU A 92 -17.86 -0.51 1.88
CA LEU A 92 -17.47 0.43 0.83
C LEU A 92 -15.95 0.36 0.59
N LEU A 93 -15.18 0.48 1.66
CA LEU A 93 -13.72 0.61 1.57
C LEU A 93 -13.06 -0.14 2.71
N VAL A 94 -12.13 -1.03 2.37
CA VAL A 94 -11.20 -1.67 3.29
C VAL A 94 -9.83 -1.06 3.07
N ASP A 95 -9.31 -0.37 4.06
CA ASP A 95 -7.95 0.18 4.08
C ASP A 95 -7.01 -0.85 4.69
N VAL A 96 -6.21 -1.51 3.84
CA VAL A 96 -5.39 -2.68 4.18
C VAL A 96 -3.96 -2.22 4.48
N GLY A 97 -3.50 -2.40 5.72
CA GLY A 97 -2.25 -1.80 6.17
C GLY A 97 -2.37 -0.28 6.35
N GLY A 98 -3.55 0.20 6.73
CA GLY A 98 -3.87 1.64 6.78
C GLY A 98 -3.24 2.40 7.96
N GLY A 99 -2.44 1.74 8.78
CA GLY A 99 -1.76 2.33 9.92
C GLY A 99 -2.73 2.94 10.93
N LYS A 100 -2.67 4.27 11.04
CA LYS A 100 -3.53 5.06 11.95
C LYS A 100 -4.86 5.51 11.31
N GLY A 101 -5.14 5.09 10.09
CA GLY A 101 -6.38 5.39 9.38
C GLY A 101 -6.49 6.83 8.88
N HIS A 102 -5.36 7.47 8.54
CA HIS A 102 -5.37 8.84 8.02
C HIS A 102 -6.16 8.95 6.71
N ASP A 103 -5.99 7.99 5.80
CA ASP A 103 -6.72 7.95 4.53
C ASP A 103 -8.23 7.81 4.74
N LEU A 104 -8.68 6.92 5.63
CA LEU A 104 -10.10 6.79 5.93
C LEU A 104 -10.67 8.01 6.66
N ALA A 105 -9.89 8.64 7.54
CA ALA A 105 -10.29 9.88 8.21
C ALA A 105 -10.47 11.01 7.19
N GLU A 106 -9.53 11.17 6.26
CA GLU A 106 -9.61 12.16 5.18
C GLU A 106 -10.76 11.84 4.22
N PHE A 107 -10.96 10.57 3.87
CA PHE A 107 -12.08 10.12 3.03
C PHE A 107 -13.41 10.48 3.67
N ARG A 108 -13.60 10.17 4.96
CA ARG A 108 -14.83 10.52 5.67
C ARG A 108 -15.01 12.04 5.78
N ALA A 109 -13.94 12.82 5.93
CA ALA A 109 -14.04 14.28 5.99
C ALA A 109 -14.45 14.91 4.64
N LYS A 110 -13.91 14.41 3.53
CA LYS A 110 -14.21 14.92 2.17
C LYS A 110 -15.53 14.39 1.62
N TRP A 111 -15.90 13.17 2.01
CA TRP A 111 -17.08 12.45 1.53
C TRP A 111 -18.00 12.04 2.70
N PRO A 112 -18.52 12.99 3.51
CA PRO A 112 -19.18 12.68 4.77
C PRO A 112 -20.44 11.81 4.62
N ASN A 113 -21.16 11.97 3.51
CA ASN A 113 -22.42 11.30 3.24
C ASN A 113 -22.26 9.96 2.51
N THR A 114 -21.04 9.43 2.38
CA THR A 114 -20.86 8.12 1.73
C THR A 114 -21.52 7.01 2.52
N PRO A 115 -22.44 6.25 1.91
CA PRO A 115 -23.04 5.08 2.53
C PRO A 115 -22.05 3.91 2.57
N GLY A 116 -22.30 2.96 3.45
CA GLY A 116 -21.49 1.75 3.60
C GLY A 116 -20.37 1.88 4.64
N ARG A 117 -19.82 0.72 4.98
CA ARG A 117 -18.84 0.56 6.06
C ARG A 117 -17.44 0.90 5.58
N LEU A 118 -16.68 1.59 6.43
CA LEU A 118 -15.26 1.86 6.24
C LEU A 118 -14.49 1.02 7.25
N ILE A 119 -13.56 0.20 6.80
CA ILE A 119 -12.83 -0.75 7.66
C ILE A 119 -11.34 -0.45 7.58
N LEU A 120 -10.74 -0.12 8.71
CA LEU A 120 -9.30 0.02 8.88
C LEU A 120 -8.72 -1.33 9.30
N GLN A 121 -7.78 -1.86 8.52
CA GLN A 121 -7.06 -3.09 8.82
C GLN A 121 -5.57 -2.82 9.03
N ASP A 122 -5.05 -3.28 10.17
CA ASP A 122 -3.62 -3.30 10.46
C ASP A 122 -3.32 -4.34 11.54
N GLN A 123 -2.04 -4.49 11.91
CA GLN A 123 -1.60 -5.34 13.00
C GLN A 123 -2.19 -4.89 14.34
N PRO A 124 -2.48 -5.81 15.28
CA PRO A 124 -3.06 -5.48 16.59
C PRO A 124 -2.29 -4.40 17.36
N ALA A 125 -0.94 -4.42 17.28
CA ALA A 125 -0.08 -3.46 17.97
C ALA A 125 -0.25 -2.04 17.42
N VAL A 126 -0.44 -1.88 16.11
CA VAL A 126 -0.65 -0.59 15.46
C VAL A 126 -2.04 -0.04 15.80
N LEU A 127 -3.07 -0.89 15.71
CA LEU A 127 -4.44 -0.49 16.04
C LEU A 127 -4.62 -0.12 17.52
N ALA A 128 -3.80 -0.66 18.43
CA ALA A 128 -3.81 -0.26 19.82
C ALA A 128 -3.45 1.23 20.01
N GLU A 129 -2.66 1.82 19.11
CA GLU A 129 -2.34 3.25 19.12
C GLU A 129 -3.48 4.13 18.58
N VAL A 130 -4.46 3.54 17.87
CA VAL A 130 -5.63 4.22 17.33
C VAL A 130 -6.74 4.36 18.37
N VAL A 131 -6.75 3.50 19.39
CA VAL A 131 -7.73 3.54 20.49
C VAL A 131 -7.60 4.88 21.23
N GLY A 132 -8.68 5.68 21.23
CA GLY A 132 -8.71 7.00 21.85
C GLY A 132 -8.13 8.13 20.99
N SER A 133 -7.81 7.86 19.72
CA SER A 133 -7.42 8.88 18.74
C SER A 133 -8.63 9.67 18.20
N GLN A 134 -8.37 10.59 17.27
CA GLN A 134 -9.41 11.39 16.58
C GLN A 134 -10.07 10.66 15.40
N LEU A 135 -9.84 9.34 15.24
CA LEU A 135 -10.46 8.58 14.18
C LEU A 135 -11.99 8.59 14.33
N HIS A 136 -12.70 8.82 13.23
CA HIS A 136 -14.15 8.94 13.25
C HIS A 136 -14.81 7.62 13.69
N GLU A 137 -15.83 7.68 14.56
CA GLU A 137 -16.48 6.49 15.15
C GLU A 137 -17.13 5.53 14.15
N SER A 138 -17.39 6.00 12.93
CA SER A 138 -17.92 5.18 11.84
C SER A 138 -16.87 4.36 11.08
N ILE A 139 -15.59 4.50 11.44
CA ILE A 139 -14.50 3.71 10.89
C ILE A 139 -14.26 2.52 11.82
N GLU A 140 -14.47 1.31 11.29
CA GLU A 140 -14.34 0.07 12.04
C GLU A 140 -12.88 -0.40 12.02
N CYS A 141 -12.23 -0.47 13.18
CA CYS A 141 -10.89 -1.04 13.29
C CYS A 141 -10.97 -2.58 13.37
N MET A 142 -10.27 -3.27 12.47
CA MET A 142 -10.23 -4.72 12.39
C MET A 142 -8.77 -5.21 12.36
N PRO A 143 -8.26 -5.84 13.43
CA PRO A 143 -6.93 -6.43 13.40
C PRO A 143 -6.82 -7.48 12.30
N HIS A 144 -5.85 -7.33 11.40
CA HIS A 144 -5.67 -8.23 10.27
C HIS A 144 -4.23 -8.26 9.78
N ASP A 145 -3.74 -9.46 9.49
CA ASP A 145 -2.50 -9.70 8.75
C ASP A 145 -2.86 -9.95 7.28
N PHE A 146 -2.44 -9.05 6.39
CA PHE A 146 -2.74 -9.12 4.96
C PHE A 146 -2.13 -10.32 4.23
N PHE A 147 -1.22 -11.09 4.86
CA PHE A 147 -0.73 -12.35 4.32
C PHE A 147 -1.70 -13.52 4.56
N THR A 148 -2.71 -13.31 5.39
CA THR A 148 -3.74 -14.31 5.71
C THR A 148 -4.98 -14.09 4.85
N GLU A 149 -5.94 -15.01 4.94
CA GLU A 149 -7.21 -14.88 4.22
C GLU A 149 -7.91 -13.55 4.58
N GLN A 150 -8.22 -12.73 3.58
CA GLN A 150 -8.93 -11.46 3.78
C GLN A 150 -10.36 -11.72 4.31
N PRO A 151 -10.70 -11.29 5.55
CA PRO A 151 -12.00 -11.57 6.17
C PRO A 151 -13.15 -10.75 5.57
N CYS A 152 -12.88 -9.53 5.09
CA CYS A 152 -13.89 -8.68 4.46
C CYS A 152 -14.10 -9.16 3.03
N LYS A 153 -15.18 -9.90 2.77
CA LYS A 153 -15.51 -10.40 1.41
C LYS A 153 -16.43 -9.44 0.67
N GLY A 154 -16.19 -9.29 -0.64
CA GLY A 154 -17.06 -8.55 -1.54
C GLY A 154 -17.15 -7.05 -1.27
N ALA A 155 -16.10 -6.44 -0.70
CA ALA A 155 -16.06 -4.98 -0.53
C ALA A 155 -16.05 -4.26 -1.89
N ARG A 156 -16.58 -3.04 -1.95
CA ARG A 156 -16.54 -2.23 -3.18
C ARG A 156 -15.10 -1.88 -3.55
N ALA A 157 -14.26 -1.53 -2.58
CA ALA A 157 -12.85 -1.31 -2.78
C ALA A 157 -11.99 -1.89 -1.65
N TYR A 158 -10.83 -2.45 -2.04
CA TYR A 158 -9.71 -2.73 -1.16
C TYR A 158 -8.61 -1.73 -1.52
N PHE A 159 -8.08 -1.04 -0.53
CA PHE A 159 -7.12 0.04 -0.70
C PHE A 159 -5.80 -0.32 -0.02
N LEU A 160 -4.70 -0.06 -0.72
CA LEU A 160 -3.32 -0.21 -0.25
C LEU A 160 -2.60 1.11 -0.52
N HIS A 161 -1.97 1.70 0.48
CA HIS A 161 -1.23 2.96 0.35
C HIS A 161 0.15 2.80 0.98
N SER A 162 1.20 2.97 0.18
CA SER A 162 2.59 2.78 0.65
C SER A 162 2.77 1.42 1.36
N VAL A 163 2.22 0.36 0.76
CA VAL A 163 2.29 -1.01 1.31
C VAL A 163 3.17 -1.86 0.42
N LEU A 164 2.89 -1.91 -0.88
CA LEU A 164 3.53 -2.88 -1.78
C LEU A 164 4.97 -2.47 -2.12
N HIS A 165 5.33 -1.19 -1.99
CA HIS A 165 6.71 -0.75 -2.19
C HIS A 165 7.70 -1.29 -1.13
N ASP A 166 7.21 -1.68 0.05
CA ASP A 166 8.03 -2.27 1.12
C ASP A 166 8.37 -3.75 0.85
N TRP A 167 7.78 -4.36 -0.17
CA TRP A 167 7.88 -5.81 -0.38
C TRP A 167 8.51 -6.17 -1.73
N PRO A 168 9.35 -7.21 -1.78
CA PRO A 168 9.73 -7.85 -3.03
C PRO A 168 8.49 -8.37 -3.78
N ASP A 169 8.58 -8.49 -5.11
CA ASP A 169 7.46 -8.93 -5.96
C ASP A 169 6.84 -10.26 -5.50
N ALA A 170 7.67 -11.24 -5.09
CA ALA A 170 7.18 -12.53 -4.60
C ALA A 170 6.32 -12.41 -3.33
N MET A 171 6.58 -11.41 -2.49
CA MET A 171 5.79 -11.13 -1.29
C MET A 171 4.55 -10.31 -1.64
N CYS A 172 4.66 -9.34 -2.56
CA CYS A 172 3.50 -8.64 -3.12
C CYS A 172 2.45 -9.62 -3.67
N GLN A 173 2.88 -10.67 -4.39
CA GLN A 173 1.98 -11.73 -4.88
C GLN A 173 1.21 -12.42 -3.74
N LYS A 174 1.86 -12.64 -2.59
CA LYS A 174 1.24 -13.26 -1.41
C LYS A 174 0.24 -12.32 -0.72
N ILE A 175 0.45 -11.01 -0.77
CA ILE A 175 -0.48 -9.99 -0.26
C ILE A 175 -1.70 -9.87 -1.19
N LEU A 176 -1.44 -9.84 -2.50
CA LEU A 176 -2.46 -9.65 -3.53
C LEU A 176 -3.40 -10.86 -3.66
N ALA A 177 -2.92 -12.09 -3.38
CA ALA A 177 -3.71 -13.31 -3.57
C ALA A 177 -4.94 -13.40 -2.64
N PRO A 178 -4.86 -13.19 -1.31
CA PRO A 178 -6.03 -13.12 -0.44
C PRO A 178 -7.02 -12.01 -0.81
N LEU A 179 -6.52 -10.84 -1.23
CA LEU A 179 -7.36 -9.72 -1.66
C LEU A 179 -8.15 -10.10 -2.93
N ARG A 180 -7.48 -10.68 -3.93
CA ARG A 180 -8.13 -11.18 -5.15
C ARG A 180 -9.22 -12.20 -4.82
N ALA A 181 -8.96 -13.11 -3.88
CA ALA A 181 -9.93 -14.12 -3.48
C ALA A 181 -11.15 -13.55 -2.73
N ALA A 182 -11.02 -12.40 -2.08
CA ALA A 182 -12.12 -11.71 -1.41
C ALA A 182 -12.95 -10.82 -2.34
N MET A 183 -12.40 -10.44 -3.50
CA MET A 183 -13.05 -9.54 -4.46
C MET A 183 -14.14 -10.22 -5.30
N THR A 184 -15.21 -9.48 -5.56
CA THR A 184 -16.26 -9.88 -6.49
C THR A 184 -15.92 -9.36 -7.90
N PRO A 185 -15.68 -10.23 -8.90
CA PRO A 185 -15.37 -9.79 -10.27
C PRO A 185 -16.45 -8.87 -10.85
N GLY A 186 -16.03 -7.84 -11.59
CA GLY A 186 -16.91 -6.79 -12.13
C GLY A 186 -17.37 -5.75 -11.09
N TYR A 187 -17.44 -6.10 -9.80
CA TYR A 187 -17.90 -5.21 -8.74
C TYR A 187 -16.77 -4.59 -7.91
N SER A 188 -15.90 -5.40 -7.33
CA SER A 188 -14.83 -4.92 -6.45
C SER A 188 -13.73 -4.24 -7.26
N ARG A 189 -13.09 -3.26 -6.63
CA ARG A 189 -11.87 -2.60 -7.13
C ARG A 189 -10.72 -2.81 -6.16
N LEU A 190 -9.52 -2.97 -6.70
CA LEU A 190 -8.28 -2.86 -5.96
C LEU A 190 -7.71 -1.49 -6.29
N LEU A 191 -7.47 -0.68 -5.27
CA LEU A 191 -6.92 0.65 -5.38
C LEU A 191 -5.55 0.64 -4.71
N ILE A 192 -4.50 0.97 -5.46
CA ILE A 192 -3.13 1.04 -4.95
C ILE A 192 -2.65 2.48 -5.10
N ASN A 193 -2.41 3.17 -4.00
CA ASN A 193 -1.85 4.52 -3.99
C ASN A 193 -0.34 4.42 -3.72
N GLU A 194 0.45 4.54 -4.77
CA GLU A 194 1.91 4.33 -4.74
C GLU A 194 2.59 5.22 -5.79
N ASN A 195 3.91 5.34 -5.73
CA ASN A 195 4.64 5.98 -6.83
C ASN A 195 4.61 5.11 -8.09
N VAL A 196 4.31 5.75 -9.22
CA VAL A 196 4.43 5.13 -10.55
C VAL A 196 5.56 5.84 -11.30
N ILE A 197 6.73 5.20 -11.31
CA ILE A 197 7.95 5.80 -11.86
C ILE A 197 7.95 5.67 -13.40
N PRO A 198 8.39 6.69 -14.16
CA PRO A 198 8.61 6.52 -15.60
C PRO A 198 9.76 5.55 -15.86
N ASP A 199 9.63 4.67 -16.86
CA ASP A 199 10.69 3.70 -17.22
C ASP A 199 12.05 4.35 -17.55
N ARG A 200 12.06 5.64 -17.88
CA ARG A 200 13.26 6.44 -18.14
C ARG A 200 13.09 7.86 -17.61
N GLY A 201 14.20 8.47 -17.18
CA GLY A 201 14.21 9.85 -16.73
C GLY A 201 13.49 10.07 -15.39
N ALA A 202 13.55 9.05 -14.51
CA ALA A 202 13.05 9.16 -13.15
C ALA A 202 13.73 10.32 -12.41
N GLN A 203 12.94 11.05 -11.61
CA GLN A 203 13.44 12.13 -10.77
C GLN A 203 14.28 11.60 -9.60
N TRP A 204 15.23 12.40 -9.12
CA TRP A 204 16.17 11.98 -8.08
C TRP A 204 15.46 11.58 -6.78
N GLN A 205 14.32 12.18 -6.46
CA GLN A 205 13.52 11.84 -5.28
C GLN A 205 13.00 10.41 -5.35
N ALA A 206 12.49 9.99 -6.51
CA ALA A 206 11.95 8.65 -6.73
C ALA A 206 13.07 7.61 -6.67
N THR A 207 14.20 7.87 -7.34
CA THR A 207 15.36 6.97 -7.27
C THR A 207 16.01 6.94 -5.89
N GLY A 208 15.97 8.06 -5.15
CA GLY A 208 16.48 8.14 -3.78
C GLY A 208 15.62 7.33 -2.82
N LEU A 209 14.30 7.39 -2.98
CA LEU A 209 13.34 6.58 -2.22
C LEU A 209 13.49 5.09 -2.55
N ASP A 210 13.72 4.73 -3.82
CA ASP A 210 13.99 3.35 -4.22
C ASP A 210 15.20 2.74 -3.48
N PHE A 211 16.28 3.52 -3.29
CA PHE A 211 17.41 3.06 -2.47
C PHE A 211 17.04 2.88 -0.98
N VAL A 212 16.11 3.66 -0.45
CA VAL A 212 15.59 3.47 0.92
C VAL A 212 14.79 2.15 0.97
N MET A 213 13.89 1.93 0.01
CA MET A 213 13.09 0.70 -0.08
C MET A 213 13.97 -0.55 -0.17
N LEU A 214 14.98 -0.51 -1.04
CA LEU A 214 15.98 -1.58 -1.19
C LEU A 214 16.73 -1.83 0.12
N ALA A 215 17.19 -0.76 0.78
CA ALA A 215 18.06 -0.86 1.95
C ALA A 215 17.32 -1.34 3.20
N ASP A 216 16.13 -0.79 3.45
CA ASP A 216 15.41 -0.99 4.71
C ASP A 216 14.48 -2.22 4.65
N PHE A 217 13.90 -2.52 3.48
CA PHE A 217 12.82 -3.50 3.37
C PHE A 217 13.09 -4.65 2.40
N ALA A 218 14.15 -4.57 1.58
CA ALA A 218 14.26 -5.33 0.34
C ALA A 218 13.09 -5.06 -0.64
N GLY A 219 12.47 -3.89 -0.49
CA GLY A 219 11.41 -3.40 -1.34
C GLY A 219 11.94 -2.72 -2.59
N ALA A 220 11.02 -2.15 -3.36
CA ALA A 220 11.34 -1.40 -4.57
C ALA A 220 10.24 -0.40 -4.90
N GLU A 221 10.65 0.78 -5.34
CA GLU A 221 9.76 1.66 -6.08
C GLU A 221 9.63 1.13 -7.51
N ARG A 222 8.41 1.18 -8.08
CA ARG A 222 8.10 0.48 -9.33
C ARG A 222 7.73 1.44 -10.44
N THR A 223 8.20 1.12 -11.64
CA THR A 223 7.75 1.77 -12.86
C THR A 223 6.36 1.29 -13.27
N GLU A 224 5.70 2.03 -14.17
CA GLU A 224 4.43 1.61 -14.76
C GLU A 224 4.52 0.19 -15.36
N SER A 225 5.61 -0.12 -16.05
CA SER A 225 5.81 -1.45 -16.65
C SER A 225 6.01 -2.54 -15.58
N GLN A 226 6.67 -2.22 -14.47
CA GLN A 226 6.83 -3.14 -13.34
C GLN A 226 5.49 -3.37 -12.61
N TRP A 227 4.73 -2.31 -12.33
CA TRP A 227 3.38 -2.41 -11.77
C TRP A 227 2.46 -3.27 -12.63
N THR A 228 2.47 -3.05 -13.94
CA THR A 228 1.68 -3.83 -14.90
C THR A 228 2.02 -5.31 -14.83
N ARG A 229 3.32 -5.66 -14.84
CA ARG A 229 3.75 -7.07 -14.74
C ARG A 229 3.35 -7.70 -13.41
N LEU A 230 3.56 -6.99 -12.29
CA LEU A 230 3.24 -7.48 -10.96
C LEU A 230 1.74 -7.76 -10.82
N LEU A 231 0.90 -6.79 -11.21
CA LEU A 231 -0.56 -6.89 -11.06
C LEU A 231 -1.16 -7.91 -12.02
N HIS A 232 -0.66 -7.98 -13.25
CA HIS A 232 -1.07 -9.00 -14.20
C HIS A 232 -0.73 -10.42 -13.70
N ALA A 233 0.48 -10.64 -13.19
CA ALA A 233 0.88 -11.93 -12.61
C ALA A 233 0.02 -12.31 -11.39
N ALA A 234 -0.49 -11.32 -10.65
CA ALA A 234 -1.39 -11.53 -9.52
C ALA A 234 -2.85 -11.80 -9.94
N GLY A 235 -3.17 -11.76 -11.24
CA GLY A 235 -4.52 -11.97 -11.77
C GLY A 235 -5.40 -10.72 -11.75
N PHE A 236 -4.78 -9.54 -11.79
CA PHE A 236 -5.47 -8.25 -11.91
C PHE A 236 -5.31 -7.64 -13.29
N ARG A 237 -6.32 -6.89 -13.70
CA ARG A 237 -6.30 -6.03 -14.88
C ARG A 237 -6.32 -4.58 -14.41
N ILE A 238 -5.32 -3.80 -14.85
CA ILE A 238 -5.31 -2.35 -14.60
C ILE A 238 -6.39 -1.73 -15.48
N LEU A 239 -7.31 -1.01 -14.84
CA LEU A 239 -8.33 -0.21 -15.51
C LEU A 239 -7.77 1.15 -15.92
N ARG A 240 -7.07 1.80 -14.99
CA ARG A 240 -6.46 3.10 -15.19
C ARG A 240 -5.44 3.41 -14.11
N ILE A 241 -4.42 4.18 -14.47
CA ILE A 241 -3.54 4.86 -13.53
C ILE A 241 -3.96 6.33 -13.51
N TRP A 242 -4.39 6.79 -12.35
CA TRP A 242 -4.78 8.17 -12.10
C TRP A 242 -3.59 8.91 -11.49
N ALA A 243 -3.32 10.13 -11.96
CA ALA A 243 -2.28 10.98 -11.40
C ALA A 243 -2.79 12.43 -11.36
N ALA A 244 -2.62 13.10 -10.23
CA ALA A 244 -3.00 14.51 -10.09
C ALA A 244 -1.91 15.45 -10.65
N ASP A 245 -0.66 15.17 -10.29
CA ASP A 245 0.52 15.94 -10.67
C ASP A 245 1.77 15.04 -10.67
N ARG A 246 2.96 15.63 -10.82
CA ARG A 246 4.24 14.91 -10.90
C ARG A 246 4.88 14.61 -9.54
N TRP A 247 4.28 15.09 -8.45
CA TRP A 247 4.85 15.08 -7.09
C TRP A 247 4.05 14.21 -6.13
N SER A 248 2.78 13.97 -6.46
CA SER A 248 1.86 13.12 -5.74
C SER A 248 1.98 11.67 -6.22
N GLU A 249 1.66 10.75 -5.34
CA GLU A 249 1.50 9.34 -5.68
C GLU A 249 0.35 9.18 -6.69
N SER A 250 0.37 8.07 -7.42
CA SER A 250 -0.65 7.73 -8.39
C SER A 250 -1.59 6.68 -7.81
N LEU A 251 -2.87 6.76 -8.17
CA LEU A 251 -3.84 5.73 -7.84
C LEU A 251 -3.95 4.75 -9.00
N ILE A 252 -3.49 3.52 -8.80
CA ILE A 252 -3.63 2.41 -9.74
C ILE A 252 -4.97 1.72 -9.44
N GLU A 253 -5.94 1.90 -10.33
CA GLU A 253 -7.25 1.26 -10.25
C GLU A 253 -7.23 -0.08 -11.00
N CYS A 254 -7.52 -1.16 -10.29
CA CYS A 254 -7.53 -2.52 -10.83
C CYS A 254 -8.85 -3.24 -10.57
N GLU A 255 -9.11 -4.27 -11.38
CA GLU A 255 -10.14 -5.27 -11.14
C GLU A 255 -9.58 -6.68 -11.31
N VAL A 256 -10.33 -7.69 -10.84
CA VAL A 256 -9.98 -9.09 -11.07
C VAL A 256 -10.09 -9.40 -12.57
N ALA A 257 -9.04 -9.95 -13.16
CA ALA A 257 -9.07 -10.37 -14.56
C ALA A 257 -10.07 -11.53 -14.73
N VAL A 258 -11.10 -11.34 -15.56
CA VAL A 258 -12.05 -12.39 -15.91
C VAL A 258 -11.56 -13.08 -17.18
N GLY A 259 -10.88 -14.21 -17.00
CA GLY A 259 -10.57 -15.20 -18.03
C GLY A 259 -10.25 -14.70 -19.44
N GLU A 260 -9.00 -14.30 -19.70
CA GLU A 260 -8.34 -14.71 -20.93
C GLU A 260 -7.44 -15.88 -20.57
N ALA A 261 -7.69 -17.03 -21.20
CA ALA A 261 -6.79 -18.17 -21.13
C ALA A 261 -5.38 -17.66 -21.46
N THR A 262 -4.42 -18.01 -20.62
CA THR A 262 -3.00 -17.77 -20.83
C THR A 262 -2.59 -18.20 -22.24
N GLU A 263 -2.52 -17.26 -23.18
CA GLU A 263 -1.70 -17.44 -24.37
C GLU A 263 -0.25 -17.20 -23.96
N SER A 264 0.43 -18.31 -23.70
CA SER A 264 1.88 -18.38 -23.61
C SER A 264 2.49 -17.97 -24.96
N PHE A 265 3.23 -16.86 -24.97
CA PHE A 265 4.23 -16.58 -26.01
C PHE A 265 5.58 -17.19 -25.62
#